data_AF-A0AAP0RPJ5-F1
#
_entry.id   AF-A0AAP0RPJ5-F1
#
_cell.length_a   1.000
_cell.length_b   1.000
_cell.length_c   1.000
_cell.angle_alpha   90.00
_cell.angle_beta   90.00
_cell.angle_gamma   90.00
#
_symmetry.space_group_name_H-M   'P 1'
#
loop_
_entity.id
_entity.type
_entity.pdbx_description
1 polymer ?
#
loop_
_entity_poly.entity_id
_entity_poly.type
_entity_poly.pdbx_seq_one_letter_code
_entity_poly.pdbx_strand_id
1 'polypeptide(L)'
;MAHTHLVFYSGKIIETTVTYRASLVDDWVRHIRSMYEGQNILVGLDLDYIPESIASFVSNPNITFVGVEVEETITKLRNEYGLCCINTADIRALAKRRFPLSVRGKPGLKAIANQLVELHMRKPKHICKRNWESRVLDKEQIEHACVDAYAIYRIGHKLLKEM
;
A
#
# COMPACT_ATOMS: atom_id res chain seq x y z
N MET A 1 11.04 19.82 0.22
CA MET A 1 10.62 19.78 -1.18
C MET A 1 9.81 18.52 -1.35
N ALA A 2 8.65 18.64 -1.96
CA ALA A 2 7.85 17.50 -2.37
C ALA A 2 7.61 17.62 -3.86
N HIS A 3 7.64 16.48 -4.54
CA HIS A 3 7.43 16.40 -5.97
C HIS A 3 6.27 15.47 -6.23
N THR A 4 5.31 15.97 -7.00
CA THR A 4 4.16 15.19 -7.47
C THR A 4 4.47 14.70 -8.88
N HIS A 5 4.27 13.40 -9.08
CA HIS A 5 4.51 12.68 -10.31
C HIS A 5 3.19 12.04 -10.76
N LEU A 6 2.94 12.05 -12.07
CA LEU A 6 1.83 11.33 -12.67
C LEU A 6 2.37 10.03 -13.27
N VAL A 7 2.01 8.91 -12.64
CA VAL A 7 2.42 7.57 -13.10
C VAL A 7 1.27 6.95 -13.88
N PHE A 8 1.51 6.61 -15.15
CA PHE A 8 0.52 5.91 -15.97
C PHE A 8 0.73 4.40 -15.88
N TYR A 9 -0.27 3.68 -15.37
CA TYR A 9 -0.20 2.23 -15.23
C TYR A 9 -1.58 1.60 -15.40
N SER A 10 -1.68 0.52 -16.19
CA SER A 10 -2.92 -0.24 -16.42
C SER A 10 -4.11 0.65 -16.84
N GLY A 11 -3.86 1.64 -17.71
CA GLY A 11 -4.91 2.56 -18.18
C GLY A 11 -5.36 3.60 -17.14
N LYS A 12 -4.66 3.72 -16.01
CA LYS A 12 -4.95 4.69 -14.96
C LYS A 12 -3.79 5.66 -14.80
N ILE A 13 -4.11 6.89 -14.40
CA ILE A 13 -3.13 7.86 -13.92
C ILE A 13 -3.16 7.82 -12.40
N ILE A 14 -2.00 7.60 -11.79
CA ILE A 14 -1.82 7.57 -10.35
C ILE A 14 -0.99 8.79 -9.96
N GLU A 15 -1.61 9.70 -9.22
CA GLU A 15 -0.90 10.82 -8.61
C GLU A 15 -0.02 10.30 -7.48
N THR A 16 1.28 10.56 -7.57
CA THR A 16 2.29 10.03 -6.66
C THR A 16 3.10 11.18 -6.09
N THR A 17 3.04 11.37 -4.78
CA THR A 17 3.80 12.43 -4.10
C THR A 17 4.96 11.83 -3.31
N VAL A 18 6.16 12.31 -3.57
CA VAL A 18 7.38 11.95 -2.82
C VAL A 18 7.74 13.10 -1.89
N THR A 19 7.88 12.81 -0.59
CA THR A 19 8.15 13.84 0.43
C THR A 19 9.00 13.28 1.57
N TYR A 20 9.88 14.12 2.12
CA TYR A 20 10.56 13.88 3.40
C TYR A 20 9.90 14.65 4.56
N ARG A 21 8.88 15.46 4.28
CA ARG A 21 8.17 16.26 5.28
C ARG A 21 6.96 15.48 5.78
N ALA A 22 6.99 15.10 7.05
CA ALA A 22 5.84 14.50 7.73
C ALA A 22 4.57 15.34 7.55
N SER A 23 4.68 16.68 7.69
CA SER A 23 3.53 17.59 7.54
C SER A 23 2.72 17.40 6.25
N LEU A 24 3.36 17.06 5.13
CA LEU A 24 2.64 16.83 3.86
C LEU A 24 1.88 15.50 3.86
N VAL A 25 2.38 14.49 4.58
CA VAL A 25 1.66 13.25 4.84
C VAL A 25 0.45 13.55 5.73
N ASP A 26 0.63 14.39 6.77
CA ASP A 26 -0.45 14.80 7.67
C ASP A 26 -1.56 15.54 6.91
N ASP A 27 -1.18 16.47 6.02
CA ASP A 27 -2.10 17.24 5.19
C ASP A 27 -2.87 16.31 4.24
N TRP A 28 -2.18 15.36 3.60
CA TRP A 28 -2.80 14.35 2.76
C TRP A 28 -3.78 13.47 3.55
N VAL A 29 -3.40 12.98 4.73
CA VAL A 29 -4.28 12.21 5.62
C VAL A 29 -5.52 13.00 5.99
N ARG A 30 -5.38 14.28 6.39
CA ARG A 30 -6.51 15.15 6.71
C ARG A 30 -7.43 15.36 5.51
N HIS A 31 -6.86 15.54 4.32
CA HIS A 31 -7.63 15.68 3.08
C HIS A 31 -8.43 14.41 2.74
N ILE A 32 -7.80 13.23 2.78
CA ILE A 32 -8.48 11.95 2.54
C ILE A 32 -9.60 11.73 3.56
N ARG A 33 -9.37 12.02 4.85
CA ARG A 33 -10.41 11.89 5.89
C ARG A 33 -11.62 12.78 5.59
N SER A 34 -11.40 14.01 5.14
CA SER A 34 -12.47 14.93 4.79
C SER A 34 -13.22 14.48 3.53
N MET A 35 -12.51 14.07 2.49
CA MET A 35 -13.13 13.64 1.23
C MET A 35 -14.01 12.39 1.37
N TYR A 36 -13.63 11.48 2.25
CA TYR A 36 -14.31 10.20 2.45
C TYR A 36 -14.97 10.08 3.82
N GLU A 37 -15.35 11.20 4.43
CA GLU A 37 -16.00 11.21 5.74
C GLU A 37 -17.29 10.36 5.72
N GLY A 38 -17.43 9.49 6.72
CA GLY A 38 -18.56 8.56 6.83
C GLY A 38 -18.54 7.39 5.85
N GLN A 39 -17.54 7.27 4.97
CA GLN A 39 -17.44 6.19 3.99
C GLN A 39 -16.47 5.09 4.43
N ASN A 40 -16.77 3.85 4.06
CA ASN A 40 -15.87 2.72 4.24
C ASN A 40 -14.83 2.67 3.12
N ILE A 41 -13.59 3.07 3.40
CA ILE A 41 -12.52 3.12 2.41
C ILE A 41 -11.48 2.01 2.62
N LEU A 42 -10.84 1.64 1.52
CA LEU A 42 -9.75 0.66 1.49
C LEU A 42 -8.45 1.37 1.16
N VAL A 43 -7.41 1.18 1.98
CA VAL A 43 -6.10 1.81 1.81
C VAL A 43 -5.05 0.72 1.68
N GLY A 44 -4.27 0.75 0.60
CA GLY A 44 -3.09 -0.10 0.44
C GLY A 44 -1.90 0.45 1.19
N LEU A 45 -1.19 -0.40 1.92
CA LEU A 45 0.01 -0.06 2.68
C LEU A 45 1.17 -0.98 2.34
N ASP A 46 2.33 -0.34 2.23
CA ASP A 46 3.65 -0.97 2.21
C ASP A 46 4.55 -0.06 3.07
N LEU A 47 4.85 -0.48 4.30
CA LEU A 47 5.40 0.40 5.34
C LEU A 47 6.55 -0.25 6.09
N ASP A 48 7.68 0.47 6.09
CA ASP A 48 8.83 0.22 6.96
C ASP A 48 8.92 1.23 8.13
N TYR A 49 8.30 2.41 8.00
CA TYR A 49 8.27 3.47 9.02
C TYR A 49 6.96 4.25 8.99
N ILE A 50 6.48 4.74 10.15
CA ILE A 50 5.16 5.34 10.27
C ILE A 50 5.22 6.69 11.01
N PRO A 51 4.87 7.80 10.33
CA PRO A 51 4.67 9.08 10.96
C PRO A 51 3.51 9.05 11.96
N GLU A 52 3.64 9.79 13.05
CA GLU A 52 2.61 9.90 14.10
C GLU A 52 1.24 10.34 13.55
N SER A 53 1.18 11.12 12.48
CA SER A 53 -0.11 11.51 11.87
C SER A 53 -0.90 10.35 11.26
N ILE A 54 -0.20 9.31 10.77
CA ILE A 54 -0.82 8.08 10.27
C ILE A 54 -1.43 7.28 11.42
N ALA A 55 -0.99 7.46 12.67
CA ALA A 55 -1.58 6.84 13.87
C ALA A 55 -3.10 7.00 13.94
N SER A 56 -3.55 8.25 13.90
CA SER A 56 -4.97 8.59 14.00
C SER A 56 -5.77 8.08 12.80
N PHE A 57 -5.10 7.85 11.68
CA PHE A 57 -5.67 7.31 10.46
C PHE A 57 -5.84 5.80 10.54
N VAL A 58 -4.87 5.08 11.11
CA VAL A 58 -4.91 3.61 11.23
C VAL A 58 -5.89 3.09 12.27
N SER A 59 -6.25 3.93 13.24
CA SER A 59 -7.26 3.62 14.24
C SER A 59 -8.70 4.00 13.84
N ASN A 60 -8.95 4.37 12.58
CA ASN A 60 -10.30 4.67 12.11
C ASN A 60 -11.04 3.37 11.71
N PRO A 61 -12.19 3.03 12.32
CA PRO A 61 -12.92 1.81 12.01
C PRO A 61 -13.51 1.79 10.58
N ASN A 62 -13.69 2.95 9.93
CA ASN A 62 -14.19 3.01 8.57
C ASN A 62 -13.08 2.78 7.51
N ILE A 63 -11.83 2.58 7.94
CA ILE A 63 -10.70 2.38 7.03
C ILE A 63 -10.18 0.95 7.19
N THR A 64 -10.18 0.19 6.10
CA THR A 64 -9.51 -1.11 6.05
C THR A 64 -8.15 -0.97 5.38
N PHE A 65 -7.10 -1.39 6.07
CA PHE A 65 -5.74 -1.37 5.54
C PHE A 65 -5.37 -2.73 4.95
N VAL A 66 -4.94 -2.74 3.68
CA VAL A 66 -4.49 -3.95 2.98
C VAL A 66 -3.00 -3.88 2.71
N GLY A 67 -2.32 -5.00 2.85
CA GLY A 67 -0.87 -5.08 2.60
C GLY A 67 -0.40 -6.53 2.48
N VAL A 68 0.91 -6.70 2.34
CA VAL A 68 1.57 -8.01 2.35
C VAL A 68 2.35 -8.14 3.65
N GLU A 69 2.14 -9.21 4.40
CA GLU A 69 2.78 -9.47 5.70
C GLU A 69 2.42 -8.40 6.75
N VAL A 70 1.16 -7.96 6.72
CA VAL A 70 0.65 -6.83 7.54
C VAL A 70 0.80 -7.07 9.05
N GLU A 71 0.83 -8.34 9.49
CA GLU A 71 1.00 -8.69 10.90
C GLU A 71 2.33 -8.16 11.48
N GLU A 72 3.41 -8.17 10.70
CA GLU A 72 4.69 -7.63 11.14
C GLU A 72 4.60 -6.10 11.28
N THR A 73 4.00 -5.43 10.29
CA THR A 73 3.75 -3.98 10.34
C THR A 73 2.87 -3.59 11.54
N ILE A 74 1.81 -4.33 11.82
CA ILE A 74 0.94 -4.10 12.99
C ILE A 74 1.70 -4.30 14.30
N THR A 75 2.55 -5.33 14.38
CA THR A 75 3.34 -5.61 15.58
C THR A 75 4.33 -4.48 15.85
N LYS A 76 5.04 -4.00 14.82
CA LYS A 76 5.91 -2.81 14.91
C LYS A 76 5.11 -1.58 15.34
N LEU A 77 3.96 -1.34 14.71
CA LEU A 77 3.04 -0.25 15.06
C LEU A 77 2.63 -0.24 16.52
N ARG A 78 2.26 -1.40 17.04
CA ARG A 78 1.83 -1.52 18.43
C ARG A 78 3.00 -1.32 19.39
N ASN A 79 4.14 -1.94 19.12
CA ASN A 79 5.26 -1.98 20.06
C ASN A 79 6.09 -0.69 20.07
N GLU A 80 6.34 -0.09 18.91
CA GLU A 80 7.19 1.10 18.79
C GLU A 80 6.41 2.41 18.94
N TYR A 81 5.15 2.43 18.50
CA TYR A 81 4.35 3.66 18.42
C TYR A 81 3.09 3.62 19.30
N GLY A 82 2.78 2.49 19.94
CA GLY A 82 1.56 2.33 20.74
C GLY A 82 0.26 2.31 19.90
N LEU A 83 0.36 2.04 18.61
CA LEU A 83 -0.74 2.21 17.66
C LEU A 83 -1.48 0.91 17.39
N CYS A 84 -2.80 0.95 17.60
CA CYS A 84 -3.70 -0.15 17.28
C CYS A 84 -4.39 0.09 15.93
N CYS A 85 -4.04 -0.71 14.93
CA CYS A 85 -4.79 -0.78 13.68
C CYS A 85 -6.08 -1.58 13.92
N ILE A 86 -7.24 -0.96 13.71
CA ILE A 86 -8.52 -1.63 13.96
C ILE A 86 -8.86 -2.64 12.86
N ASN A 87 -8.70 -2.22 11.60
CA ASN A 87 -9.12 -3.02 10.45
C ASN A 87 -7.96 -3.22 9.48
N THR A 88 -7.44 -4.46 9.42
CA THR A 88 -6.32 -4.84 8.57
C THR A 88 -6.61 -6.14 7.82
N ALA A 89 -6.00 -6.28 6.66
CA ALA A 89 -6.23 -7.39 5.76
C ALA A 89 -4.94 -7.75 4.99
N ASP A 90 -4.37 -8.91 5.31
CA ASP A 90 -3.24 -9.44 4.55
C ASP A 90 -3.73 -10.03 3.22
N ILE A 91 -3.32 -9.42 2.10
CA ILE A 91 -3.79 -9.82 0.78
C ILE A 91 -3.33 -11.24 0.39
N ARG A 92 -2.19 -11.71 0.91
CA ARG A 92 -1.68 -13.06 0.63
C ARG A 92 -2.49 -14.11 1.40
N ALA A 93 -2.80 -13.85 2.67
CA ALA A 93 -3.64 -14.70 3.48
C ALA A 93 -5.06 -14.77 2.91
N LEU A 94 -5.63 -13.61 2.53
CA LEU A 94 -6.94 -13.54 1.87
C LEU A 94 -6.95 -14.29 0.53
N ALA A 95 -5.93 -14.09 -0.32
CA ALA A 95 -5.82 -14.77 -1.60
C ALA A 95 -5.75 -16.30 -1.42
N LYS A 96 -4.95 -16.79 -0.46
CA LYS A 96 -4.86 -18.22 -0.13
C LYS A 96 -6.17 -18.79 0.36
N ARG A 97 -6.85 -18.08 1.26
CA ARG A 97 -8.13 -18.53 1.83
C ARG A 97 -9.20 -18.66 0.75
N ARG A 98 -9.21 -17.74 -0.22
CA ARG A 98 -10.23 -17.68 -1.27
C ARG A 98 -9.92 -18.56 -2.47
N PHE A 99 -8.65 -18.72 -2.81
CA PHE A 99 -8.19 -19.49 -3.98
C PHE A 99 -7.09 -20.50 -3.61
N PRO A 100 -7.37 -21.46 -2.69
CA PRO A 100 -6.34 -22.34 -2.13
C PRO A 100 -5.65 -23.23 -3.18
N LEU A 101 -6.34 -23.56 -4.27
CA LEU A 101 -5.78 -24.39 -5.34
C LEU A 101 -4.87 -23.60 -6.29
N SER A 102 -5.17 -22.32 -6.52
CA SER A 102 -4.46 -21.43 -7.45
C SER A 102 -3.30 -20.69 -6.79
N VAL A 103 -3.41 -20.38 -5.49
CA VAL A 103 -2.44 -19.61 -4.71
C VAL A 103 -1.68 -20.57 -3.78
N ARG A 104 -0.66 -21.24 -4.33
CA ARG A 104 0.19 -22.20 -3.60
C ARG A 104 1.46 -21.54 -3.06
N GLY A 105 2.04 -22.09 -1.99
CA GLY A 105 3.32 -21.64 -1.43
C GLY A 105 3.25 -20.24 -0.79
N LYS A 106 4.30 -19.42 -0.92
CA LYS A 106 4.34 -18.02 -0.47
C LYS A 106 4.53 -17.09 -1.69
N PRO A 107 3.49 -16.87 -2.51
CA PRO A 107 3.64 -16.07 -3.73
C PRO A 107 3.94 -14.61 -3.39
N GLY A 108 4.82 -14.01 -4.18
CA GLY A 108 5.11 -12.58 -4.10
C GLY A 108 3.99 -11.74 -4.70
N LEU A 109 3.99 -10.43 -4.40
CA LEU A 109 2.98 -9.47 -4.86
C LEU A 109 2.71 -9.57 -6.37
N LYS A 110 3.78 -9.62 -7.19
CA LYS A 110 3.69 -9.75 -8.65
C LYS A 110 2.88 -10.97 -9.09
N ALA A 111 3.07 -12.11 -8.45
CA ALA A 111 2.38 -13.33 -8.84
C ALA A 111 0.88 -13.23 -8.53
N ILE A 112 0.53 -12.72 -7.35
CA ILE A 112 -0.87 -12.51 -6.93
C ILE A 112 -1.55 -11.47 -7.83
N ALA A 113 -0.87 -10.37 -8.12
CA ALA A 113 -1.36 -9.30 -8.98
C ALA A 113 -1.69 -9.81 -10.40
N ASN A 114 -0.79 -10.60 -10.97
CA ASN A 114 -0.99 -11.20 -12.29
C ASN A 114 -2.16 -12.20 -12.29
N GLN A 115 -2.26 -13.04 -11.24
CA GLN A 115 -3.27 -14.10 -11.16
C GLN A 115 -4.68 -13.59 -10.86
N LEU A 116 -4.85 -12.57 -10.00
CA LEU A 116 -6.15 -12.18 -9.48
C LEU A 116 -6.74 -10.90 -10.10
N VAL A 117 -5.88 -10.01 -10.59
CA VAL A 117 -6.30 -8.69 -11.10
C VAL A 117 -5.63 -8.33 -12.44
N GLU A 118 -4.99 -9.31 -13.10
CA GLU A 118 -4.38 -9.19 -14.44
C GLU A 118 -3.35 -8.05 -14.56
N LEU A 119 -2.75 -7.67 -13.44
CA LEU A 119 -1.75 -6.61 -13.38
C LEU A 119 -0.35 -7.16 -13.71
N HIS A 120 0.18 -6.74 -14.85
CA HIS A 120 1.48 -7.16 -15.37
C HIS A 120 2.60 -6.26 -14.83
N MET A 121 3.10 -6.58 -13.63
CA MET A 121 4.10 -5.77 -12.95
C MET A 121 5.53 -6.01 -13.49
N ARG A 122 6.20 -4.95 -13.95
CA ARG A 122 7.64 -4.97 -14.21
C ARG A 122 8.39 -4.87 -12.88
N LYS A 123 9.22 -5.88 -12.57
CA LYS A 123 10.11 -5.87 -11.39
C LYS A 123 11.57 -6.03 -11.82
N PRO A 124 12.17 -5.00 -12.44
CA PRO A 124 13.57 -5.03 -12.82
C PRO A 124 14.47 -5.17 -11.59
N LYS A 125 15.30 -6.23 -11.57
CA LYS A 125 16.16 -6.55 -10.42
C LYS A 125 17.10 -5.41 -10.01
N HIS A 126 17.54 -4.59 -10.98
CA HIS A 126 18.43 -3.47 -10.70
C HIS A 126 17.73 -2.37 -9.89
N ILE A 127 16.42 -2.14 -10.08
CA ILE A 127 15.63 -1.17 -9.29
C ILE A 127 15.41 -1.67 -7.88
N CYS A 128 15.03 -2.94 -7.71
CA CYS A 128 14.81 -3.52 -6.39
C CYS A 128 16.08 -3.47 -5.52
N LYS A 129 17.27 -3.41 -6.13
CA LYS A 129 18.57 -3.33 -5.45
C LYS A 129 19.13 -1.91 -5.35
N ARG A 130 18.44 -0.87 -5.83
CA ARG A 130 18.88 0.52 -5.68
C ARG A 130 18.78 0.97 -4.23
N ASN A 131 19.45 2.08 -3.92
CA ASN A 131 19.35 2.72 -2.62
C ASN A 131 17.98 3.40 -2.43
N TRP A 132 17.06 2.71 -1.75
CA TRP A 132 15.73 3.22 -1.39
C TRP A 132 15.76 4.24 -0.24
N GLU A 133 16.88 4.34 0.48
CA GLU A 133 17.11 5.35 1.52
C GLU A 133 17.68 6.66 0.94
N SER A 134 17.85 6.74 -0.39
CA SER A 134 18.29 7.97 -1.04
C SER A 134 17.31 9.11 -0.77
N ARG A 135 17.84 10.29 -0.41
CA ARG A 135 17.04 11.52 -0.22
C ARG A 135 16.26 11.92 -1.48
N VAL A 136 16.74 11.52 -2.65
CA VAL A 136 16.10 11.76 -3.94
C VAL A 136 15.98 10.42 -4.64
N LEU A 137 14.75 9.99 -4.85
CA LEU A 137 14.42 8.81 -5.64
C LEU A 137 14.34 9.20 -7.11
N ASP A 138 14.83 8.33 -8.00
CA ASP A 138 14.66 8.53 -9.43
C ASP A 138 13.26 8.12 -9.91
N LYS A 139 12.95 8.45 -11.16
CA LYS A 139 11.65 8.15 -11.77
C LYS A 139 11.31 6.66 -11.76
N GLU A 140 12.30 5.77 -11.97
CA GLU A 140 12.06 4.32 -12.02
C GLU A 140 11.76 3.76 -10.63
N GLN A 141 12.40 4.27 -9.58
CA GLN A 141 12.08 3.96 -8.18
C GLN A 141 10.67 4.43 -7.82
N ILE A 142 10.31 5.66 -8.19
CA ILE A 142 8.98 6.23 -7.93
C ILE A 142 7.90 5.43 -8.64
N GLU A 143 8.08 5.11 -9.92
CA GLU A 143 7.15 4.28 -10.69
C GLU A 143 7.02 2.87 -10.07
N HIS A 144 8.13 2.28 -9.63
CA HIS A 144 8.12 0.95 -9.02
C HIS A 144 7.32 0.93 -7.71
N ALA A 145 7.59 1.86 -6.79
CA ALA A 145 6.87 1.96 -5.52
C ALA A 145 5.38 2.27 -5.74
N CYS A 146 5.07 3.16 -6.69
CA CYS A 146 3.70 3.49 -7.08
C CYS A 146 2.93 2.24 -7.56
N VAL A 147 3.54 1.46 -8.47
CA VAL A 147 2.91 0.25 -9.03
C VAL A 147 2.73 -0.83 -7.96
N ASP A 148 3.68 -0.99 -7.04
CA ASP A 148 3.55 -1.93 -5.92
C ASP A 148 2.39 -1.51 -4.99
N ALA A 149 2.31 -0.25 -4.58
CA ALA A 149 1.21 0.27 -3.75
C ALA A 149 -0.16 0.11 -4.44
N TYR A 150 -0.24 0.42 -5.74
CA TYR A 150 -1.47 0.25 -6.52
C TYR A 150 -1.89 -1.22 -6.63
N ALA A 151 -0.94 -2.14 -6.84
CA ALA A 151 -1.23 -3.56 -6.91
C ALA A 151 -1.79 -4.08 -5.58
N ILE A 152 -1.22 -3.67 -4.44
CA ILE A 152 -1.72 -3.99 -3.10
C ILE A 152 -3.17 -3.56 -2.95
N TYR A 153 -3.48 -2.28 -3.25
CA TYR A 153 -4.83 -1.74 -3.18
C TYR A 153 -5.80 -2.53 -4.09
N ARG A 154 -5.44 -2.77 -5.36
CA ARG A 154 -6.33 -3.44 -6.33
C ARG A 154 -6.62 -4.88 -5.95
N ILE A 155 -5.63 -5.63 -5.48
CA ILE A 155 -5.82 -7.00 -4.99
C ILE A 155 -6.74 -6.99 -3.77
N GLY A 156 -6.49 -6.10 -2.80
CA GLY A 156 -7.35 -5.94 -1.63
C GLY A 156 -8.79 -5.61 -2.02
N HIS A 157 -8.97 -4.68 -2.97
CA HIS A 157 -10.28 -4.30 -3.48
C HIS A 157 -11.00 -5.49 -4.11
N LYS A 158 -10.29 -6.24 -4.96
CA LYS A 158 -10.82 -7.47 -5.56
C LYS A 158 -11.32 -8.44 -4.48
N LEU A 159 -10.48 -8.73 -3.48
CA LEU A 159 -10.76 -9.74 -2.46
C LEU A 159 -11.84 -9.34 -1.45
N LEU A 160 -12.06 -8.04 -1.23
CA LEU A 160 -12.94 -7.53 -0.17
C LEU A 160 -14.20 -6.84 -0.67
N LYS A 161 -14.25 -6.38 -1.92
CA LYS A 161 -15.34 -5.52 -2.44
C LYS A 161 -15.99 -6.02 -3.73
N GLU A 162 -15.31 -6.82 -4.54
CA GLU A 162 -15.82 -7.29 -5.85
C GLU A 162 -16.16 -8.80 -5.87
N MET A 163 -16.23 -9.44 -4.70
CA MET A 163 -16.35 -10.89 -4.54
C MET A 163 -17.58 -11.33 -3.76
#